data_AF-A0A955T1P7-F1
#
_entry.id   AF-A0A955T1P7-F1
#
_cell.length_a   1.000
_cell.length_b   1.000
_cell.length_c   1.000
_cell.angle_alpha   90.00
_cell.angle_beta   90.00
_cell.angle_gamma   90.00
#
_symmetry.space_group_name_H-M   'P 1'
#
loop_
_entity.id
_entity.type
_entity.pdbx_description
1 polymer ?
#
loop_
_entity_poly.entity_id
_entity_poly.type
_entity_poly.pdbx_seq_one_letter_code
_entity_poly.pdbx_strand_id
1 'polypeptide(L)'
;AKIFGQIANRLRLSNERKETVEEMVSQHMRFGAVKKMRPAKLKRFLRREDFPLLLELHRLDCLGSHRDLDLHEFCLEKLAELSEEQLQPEPLVTGHDLINLGYKPGPVFARILNRVEDAQLEGKLQTKADALAFVEERFPARREDP
;
A
#
# COMPACT_ATOMS: atom_id res chain seq x y z
N ALA A 1 20.29 5.44 -3.39
CA ALA A 1 20.70 4.34 -2.49
C ALA A 1 22.22 4.15 -2.41
N LYS A 2 22.93 3.77 -3.50
CA LYS A 2 24.36 3.36 -3.43
C LYS A 2 25.33 4.40 -2.81
N ILE A 3 25.17 5.69 -3.11
CA ILE A 3 25.99 6.78 -2.54
C ILE A 3 25.71 6.95 -1.04
N PHE A 4 24.44 6.89 -0.63
CA PHE A 4 24.05 7.00 0.77
C PHE A 4 24.67 5.88 1.62
N GLY A 5 24.58 4.62 1.17
CA GLY A 5 25.12 3.48 1.93
C GLY A 5 26.62 3.60 2.24
N GLN A 6 27.41 4.13 1.31
CA GLN A 6 28.84 4.38 1.52
C GLN A 6 29.10 5.44 2.60
N ILE A 7 28.35 6.55 2.57
CA ILE A 7 28.47 7.64 3.54
C ILE A 7 27.97 7.17 4.93
N ALA A 8 26.84 6.46 4.98
CA ALA A 8 26.25 5.98 6.21
C ALA A 8 27.15 4.98 6.95
N ASN A 9 27.88 4.13 6.20
CA ASN A 9 28.89 3.24 6.78
C ASN A 9 30.07 4.03 7.37
N ARG A 10 30.55 5.06 6.67
CA ARG A 10 31.63 5.92 7.17
C ARG A 10 31.23 6.68 8.43
N LEU A 11 29.97 7.13 8.52
CA LEU A 11 29.41 7.83 9.68
C LEU A 11 28.95 6.90 10.80
N ARG A 12 29.10 5.57 10.65
CA ARG A 12 28.68 4.55 11.63
C ARG A 12 27.21 4.69 12.06
N LEU A 13 26.32 5.01 11.12
CA LEU A 13 24.89 5.03 11.40
C LEU A 13 24.39 3.64 11.82
N SER A 14 23.38 3.60 12.70
CA SER A 14 22.68 2.36 13.03
C SER A 14 22.03 1.76 11.78
N ASN A 15 21.87 0.43 11.76
CA ASN A 15 21.23 -0.25 10.64
C ASN A 15 19.80 0.23 10.42
N GLU A 16 19.04 0.42 11.51
CA GLU A 16 17.71 1.01 11.49
C GLU A 16 17.66 2.34 10.73
N ARG A 17 18.57 3.29 11.04
CA ARG A 17 18.62 4.58 10.34
C ARG A 17 18.99 4.44 8.86
N LYS A 18 19.82 3.46 8.51
CA LYS A 18 20.17 3.19 7.11
C LYS A 18 18.95 2.70 6.34
N GLU A 19 18.26 1.70 6.89
CA GLU A 19 17.06 1.11 6.30
C GLU A 19 15.97 2.16 6.10
N THR A 20 15.71 3.00 7.11
CA THR A 20 14.75 4.11 6.98
C THR A 20 15.10 5.04 5.83
N VAL A 21 16.35 5.53 5.76
CA VAL A 21 16.73 6.48 4.71
C VAL A 21 16.77 5.83 3.33
N GLU A 22 17.20 4.58 3.22
CA GLU A 22 17.17 3.85 1.96
C GLU A 22 15.73 3.68 1.44
N GLU A 23 14.79 3.35 2.32
CA GLU A 23 13.38 3.27 1.95
C GLU A 23 12.81 4.64 1.58
N MET A 24 13.15 5.71 2.31
CA MET A 24 12.74 7.06 1.94
C MET A 24 13.23 7.46 0.54
N VAL A 25 14.51 7.20 0.25
CA VAL A 25 15.09 7.46 -1.07
C VAL A 25 14.47 6.56 -2.14
N SER A 26 14.03 5.35 -1.82
CA SER A 26 13.37 4.46 -2.79
C SER A 26 11.96 4.95 -3.14
N GLN A 27 11.24 5.57 -2.19
CA GLN A 27 9.84 5.93 -2.34
C GLN A 27 9.58 7.40 -2.71
N HIS A 28 10.50 8.34 -2.46
CA HIS A 28 10.23 9.79 -2.60
C HIS A 28 9.74 10.24 -3.99
N MET A 29 10.11 9.56 -5.08
CA MET A 29 9.63 9.93 -6.43
C MET A 29 8.17 9.52 -6.69
N ARG A 30 7.55 8.73 -5.81
CA ARG A 30 6.17 8.25 -5.98
C ARG A 30 5.13 9.36 -5.89
N PHE A 31 5.47 10.49 -5.25
CA PHE A 31 4.60 11.65 -5.15
C PHE A 31 4.16 12.15 -6.52
N GLY A 32 5.02 12.12 -7.55
CA GLY A 32 4.69 12.55 -8.92
C GLY A 32 3.51 11.81 -9.58
N ALA A 33 3.05 10.69 -9.00
CA ALA A 33 1.92 9.91 -9.51
C ALA A 33 0.68 9.94 -8.59
N VAL A 34 0.70 10.62 -7.43
CA VAL A 34 -0.36 10.47 -6.40
C VAL A 34 -1.76 10.82 -6.91
N LYS A 35 -1.90 11.90 -7.68
CA LYS A 35 -3.18 12.30 -8.30
C LYS A 35 -3.69 11.31 -9.37
N LYS A 36 -2.83 10.43 -9.88
CA LYS A 36 -3.14 9.43 -10.91
C LYS A 36 -3.24 8.00 -10.36
N MET A 37 -3.01 7.79 -9.07
CA MET A 37 -3.08 6.46 -8.47
C MET A 37 -4.52 5.96 -8.43
N ARG A 38 -4.71 4.66 -8.65
CA ARG A 38 -5.97 3.98 -8.31
C ARG A 38 -6.27 4.20 -6.81
N PRO A 39 -7.54 4.31 -6.39
CA PRO A 39 -7.89 4.56 -4.99
C PRO A 39 -7.24 3.59 -4.00
N ALA A 40 -7.26 2.29 -4.29
CA ALA A 40 -6.58 1.28 -3.46
C ALA A 40 -5.06 1.53 -3.34
N LYS A 41 -4.41 1.91 -4.44
CA LYS A 41 -2.96 2.20 -4.45
C LYS A 41 -2.64 3.48 -3.67
N LEU A 42 -3.49 4.50 -3.78
CA LEU A 42 -3.35 5.74 -3.01
C LEU A 42 -3.53 5.46 -1.52
N LYS A 43 -4.62 4.79 -1.11
CA LYS A 43 -4.86 4.41 0.29
C LYS A 43 -3.72 3.59 0.88
N ARG A 44 -3.22 2.58 0.15
CA ARG A 44 -2.03 1.81 0.59
C ARG A 44 -0.77 2.66 0.73
N PHE A 45 -0.64 3.72 -0.06
CA PHE A 45 0.51 4.63 0.04
C PHE A 45 0.37 5.57 1.25
N LEU A 46 -0.82 6.15 1.46
CA LEU A 46 -1.13 7.04 2.58
C LEU A 46 -1.07 6.34 3.94
N ARG A 47 -1.42 5.04 4.00
CA ARG A 47 -1.45 4.26 5.26
C ARG A 47 -0.10 3.69 5.70
N ARG A 48 0.98 3.93 4.94
CA ARG A 48 2.30 3.40 5.31
C ARG A 48 2.73 4.01 6.64
N GLU A 49 3.37 3.20 7.48
CA GLU A 49 3.91 3.64 8.77
C GLU A 49 4.90 4.80 8.61
N ASP A 50 5.74 4.77 7.57
CA ASP A 50 6.72 5.81 7.26
C ASP A 50 6.17 6.98 6.44
N PHE A 51 4.86 7.00 6.13
CA PHE A 51 4.24 8.03 5.30
C PHE A 51 4.45 9.46 5.83
N PRO A 52 4.31 9.76 7.13
CA PRO A 52 4.53 11.11 7.65
C PRO A 52 5.95 11.63 7.34
N LEU A 53 6.95 10.75 7.46
CA LEU A 53 8.34 11.09 7.18
C LEU A 53 8.58 11.24 5.67
N LEU A 54 7.98 10.39 4.85
CA LEU A 54 8.00 10.51 3.38
C LEU A 54 7.37 11.82 2.91
N LEU A 55 6.25 12.23 3.50
CA LEU A 55 5.55 13.46 3.17
C LEU A 55 6.40 14.70 3.51
N GLU A 56 7.06 14.70 4.67
CA GLU A 56 7.97 15.79 5.05
C GLU A 56 9.19 15.86 4.13
N LEU A 57 9.79 14.71 3.76
CA LEU A 57 10.87 14.70 2.77
C LEU A 57 10.42 15.28 1.43
N HIS A 58 9.23 14.91 0.96
CA HIS A 58 8.67 15.47 -0.27
C HIS A 58 8.48 16.99 -0.17
N ARG A 59 7.97 17.49 0.96
CA ARG A 59 7.83 18.93 1.22
C ARG A 59 9.17 19.66 1.10
N LEU A 60 10.22 19.12 1.73
CA LEU A 60 11.57 19.68 1.70
C LEU A 60 12.18 19.67 0.30
N ASP A 61 11.98 18.58 -0.46
CA ASP A 61 12.44 18.46 -1.84
C ASP A 61 11.79 19.51 -2.75
N CYS A 62 10.47 19.69 -2.63
CA CYS A 62 9.75 20.74 -3.35
C CYS A 62 10.23 22.14 -2.95
N LEU A 63 10.34 22.44 -1.65
CA LEU A 63 10.82 23.76 -1.18
C LEU A 63 12.25 24.08 -1.65
N GLY A 64 13.11 23.06 -1.74
CA GLY A 64 14.48 23.18 -2.22
C GLY A 64 14.62 23.25 -3.75
N SER A 65 13.58 22.95 -4.51
CA SER A 65 13.61 22.87 -5.98
C SER A 65 12.70 23.90 -6.64
N HIS A 66 11.40 23.59 -6.78
CA HIS A 66 10.43 24.35 -7.56
C HIS A 66 9.35 25.04 -6.73
N ARG A 67 9.29 24.77 -5.42
CA ARG A 67 8.36 25.34 -4.41
C ARG A 67 6.87 25.09 -4.68
N ASP A 68 6.55 24.09 -5.50
CA ASP A 68 5.17 23.65 -5.72
C ASP A 68 4.83 22.57 -4.68
N LEU A 69 3.81 22.83 -3.87
CA LEU A 69 3.35 21.93 -2.80
C LEU A 69 2.01 21.26 -3.13
N ASP A 70 1.50 21.39 -4.35
CA ASP A 70 0.18 20.90 -4.76
C ASP A 70 0.00 19.38 -4.52
N LEU A 71 1.06 18.58 -4.70
CA LEU A 71 1.03 17.14 -4.42
C LEU A 71 1.10 16.82 -2.93
N HIS A 72 1.82 17.63 -2.16
CA HIS A 72 1.89 17.53 -0.70
C HIS A 72 0.53 17.87 -0.07
N GLU A 73 -0.07 19.00 -0.49
CA GLU A 73 -1.40 19.46 -0.05
C GLU A 73 -2.48 18.43 -0.42
N PHE A 74 -2.46 17.90 -1.65
CA PHE A 74 -3.35 16.82 -2.06
C PHE A 74 -3.29 15.60 -1.12
N CYS A 75 -2.09 15.20 -0.67
CA CYS A 75 -1.96 14.10 0.27
C CYS A 75 -2.56 14.42 1.65
N LEU A 76 -2.37 15.63 2.15
CA LEU A 76 -2.96 16.09 3.42
C LEU A 76 -4.48 16.13 3.35
N GLU A 77 -5.04 16.68 2.27
CA GLU A 77 -6.49 16.70 2.03
C GLU A 77 -7.05 15.28 2.04
N LYS A 78 -6.41 14.33 1.34
CA LYS A 78 -6.87 12.94 1.32
C LYS A 78 -6.76 12.24 2.67
N LEU A 79 -5.75 12.55 3.47
CA LEU A 79 -5.67 12.06 4.85
C LEU A 79 -6.78 12.64 5.73
N ALA A 80 -7.15 13.91 5.54
CA ALA A 80 -8.23 14.54 6.29
C ALA A 80 -9.62 14.05 5.88
N GLU A 81 -9.80 13.68 4.61
CA GLU A 81 -11.05 13.14 4.07
C GLU A 81 -11.34 11.68 4.48
N LEU A 82 -10.29 10.87 4.66
CA LEU A 82 -10.42 9.43 4.89
C LEU A 82 -10.47 9.10 6.38
N SER A 83 -11.45 8.30 6.80
CA SER A 83 -11.44 7.71 8.15
C SER A 83 -10.39 6.59 8.26
N GLU A 84 -10.03 6.24 9.49
CA GLU A 84 -9.13 5.12 9.78
C GLU A 84 -9.67 3.83 9.15
N GLU A 85 -10.97 3.56 9.27
CA GLU A 85 -11.61 2.37 8.70
C GLU A 85 -11.62 2.39 7.16
N GLN A 86 -11.59 3.56 6.53
CA GLN A 86 -11.50 3.66 5.06
C GLN A 86 -10.08 3.46 4.55
N LEU A 87 -9.08 3.74 5.39
CA LEU A 87 -7.66 3.68 5.09
C LEU A 87 -7.08 2.28 5.43
N GLN A 88 -7.50 1.73 6.56
CA GLN A 88 -7.12 0.45 7.14
C GLN A 88 -8.36 -0.39 7.52
N PRO A 89 -9.16 -0.82 6.53
CA PRO A 89 -10.32 -1.66 6.84
C PRO A 89 -9.88 -3.07 7.28
N GLU A 90 -10.65 -3.66 8.19
CA GLU A 90 -10.51 -5.08 8.53
C GLU A 90 -10.72 -5.96 7.27
N PRO A 91 -9.83 -6.93 6.98
CA PRO A 91 -9.97 -7.77 5.79
C PRO A 91 -11.30 -8.53 5.74
N LEU A 92 -12.04 -8.42 4.64
CA LEU A 92 -13.31 -9.16 4.45
C LEU A 92 -13.10 -10.67 4.28
N VAL A 93 -11.95 -11.06 3.73
CA VAL A 93 -11.57 -12.45 3.45
C VAL A 93 -10.16 -12.69 3.98
N THR A 94 -10.01 -13.80 4.69
CA THR A 94 -8.73 -14.28 5.23
C THR A 94 -8.23 -15.50 4.46
N GLY A 95 -6.98 -15.89 4.67
CA GLY A 95 -6.46 -17.14 4.13
C GLY A 95 -7.23 -18.37 4.60
N HIS A 96 -7.76 -18.34 5.83
CA HIS A 96 -8.58 -19.43 6.36
C HIS A 96 -9.90 -19.58 5.61
N ASP A 97 -10.52 -18.46 5.21
CA ASP A 97 -11.72 -18.48 4.38
C ASP A 97 -11.45 -19.10 3.01
N LEU A 98 -10.29 -18.83 2.41
CA LEU A 98 -9.89 -19.46 1.15
C LEU A 98 -9.69 -20.98 1.29
N ILE A 99 -9.15 -21.44 2.41
CA ILE A 99 -9.03 -22.89 2.68
C ILE A 99 -10.43 -23.51 2.79
N ASN A 100 -11.35 -22.86 3.50
CA ASN A 100 -12.74 -23.33 3.65
C ASN A 100 -13.51 -23.36 2.33
N LEU A 101 -13.15 -22.49 1.37
CA LEU A 101 -13.65 -22.51 -0.02
C LEU A 101 -12.98 -23.58 -0.91
N GLY A 102 -12.04 -24.37 -0.38
CA GLY A 102 -11.37 -25.46 -1.10
C GLY A 102 -10.09 -25.07 -1.85
N TYR A 103 -9.55 -23.87 -1.63
CA TYR A 103 -8.28 -23.47 -2.24
C TYR A 103 -7.09 -24.09 -1.49
N LYS A 104 -6.11 -24.61 -2.24
CA LYS A 104 -4.85 -25.12 -1.68
C LYS A 104 -3.88 -23.94 -1.42
N PRO A 105 -3.27 -23.84 -0.22
CA PRO A 105 -2.32 -22.78 0.11
C PRO A 105 -1.18 -22.65 -0.91
N GLY A 106 -0.84 -21.42 -1.30
CA GLY A 106 0.23 -21.14 -2.25
C GLY A 106 0.20 -19.70 -2.79
N PRO A 107 1.03 -19.37 -3.80
CA PRO A 107 1.14 -18.00 -4.35
C PRO A 107 -0.20 -17.40 -4.82
N VAL A 108 -1.16 -18.25 -5.16
CA VAL A 108 -2.51 -17.82 -5.55
C VAL A 108 -3.26 -17.11 -4.43
N PHE A 109 -2.99 -17.44 -3.16
CA PHE A 109 -3.64 -16.80 -2.01
C PHE A 109 -3.34 -15.31 -1.98
N ALA A 110 -2.06 -14.94 -2.08
CA ALA A 110 -1.65 -13.54 -2.13
C ALA A 110 -2.33 -12.80 -3.28
N ARG A 111 -2.46 -13.43 -4.46
CA ARG A 111 -3.16 -12.85 -5.60
C ARG A 111 -4.64 -12.60 -5.31
N ILE A 112 -5.33 -13.57 -4.70
CA ILE A 112 -6.76 -13.46 -4.35
C ILE A 112 -6.96 -12.40 -3.29
N LEU A 113 -6.24 -12.49 -2.16
CA LEU A 113 -6.35 -11.56 -1.04
C LEU A 113 -6.04 -10.13 -1.46
N ASN A 114 -5.00 -9.90 -2.26
CA ASN A 114 -4.68 -8.57 -2.80
C ASN A 114 -5.81 -8.03 -3.70
N ARG A 115 -6.48 -8.90 -4.46
CA ARG A 115 -7.57 -8.48 -5.35
C ARG A 115 -8.84 -8.15 -4.57
N VAL A 116 -9.14 -8.91 -3.51
CA VAL A 116 -10.23 -8.62 -2.57
C VAL A 116 -9.96 -7.31 -1.85
N GLU A 117 -8.76 -7.12 -1.30
CA GLU A 117 -8.37 -5.89 -0.63
C GLU A 117 -8.42 -4.68 -1.58
N ASP A 118 -7.95 -4.82 -2.82
CA ASP A 118 -8.11 -3.78 -3.85
C ASP A 118 -9.57 -3.34 -4.02
N ALA A 119 -10.48 -4.31 -4.12
CA ALA A 119 -11.90 -4.06 -4.33
C ALA A 119 -12.56 -3.47 -3.07
N GLN A 120 -12.14 -3.91 -1.88
CA GLN A 120 -12.56 -3.36 -0.60
C GLN A 120 -12.13 -1.91 -0.43
N LEU A 121 -10.85 -1.60 -0.67
CA LEU A 121 -10.32 -0.23 -0.59
C LEU A 121 -10.95 0.70 -1.63
N GLU A 122 -11.40 0.16 -2.76
CA GLU A 122 -12.18 0.87 -3.78
C GLU A 122 -13.69 0.95 -3.48
N GLY A 123 -14.16 0.41 -2.35
CA GLY A 123 -15.58 0.44 -1.94
C GLY A 123 -16.50 -0.48 -2.73
N LYS A 124 -15.95 -1.39 -3.55
CA LYS A 124 -16.70 -2.35 -4.39
C LYS A 124 -17.19 -3.56 -3.60
N LEU A 125 -16.52 -3.88 -2.50
CA LEU A 125 -16.89 -4.95 -1.58
C LEU A 125 -17.05 -4.35 -0.19
N GLN A 126 -18.17 -4.64 0.46
CA GLN A 126 -18.50 -4.09 1.77
C GLN A 126 -18.73 -5.19 2.81
N THR A 127 -19.15 -6.38 2.38
CA THR A 127 -19.41 -7.49 3.29
C THR A 127 -18.56 -8.71 2.97
N LYS A 128 -18.38 -9.57 3.98
CA LYS A 128 -17.71 -10.86 3.82
C LYS A 128 -18.41 -11.73 2.77
N ALA A 129 -19.75 -11.72 2.73
CA ALA A 129 -20.52 -12.46 1.74
C ALA A 129 -20.21 -12.01 0.31
N ASP A 130 -20.20 -10.70 0.06
CA ASP A 130 -19.87 -10.14 -1.27
C ASP A 130 -18.45 -10.54 -1.68
N ALA A 131 -17.51 -10.49 -0.74
CA ALA A 131 -16.12 -10.79 -1.00
C ALA A 131 -15.88 -12.27 -1.30
N LEU A 132 -16.57 -13.19 -0.61
CA LEU A 132 -16.50 -14.63 -0.91
C LEU A 132 -17.10 -14.94 -2.29
N ALA A 133 -18.26 -14.36 -2.62
CA ALA A 133 -18.87 -14.52 -3.94
C ALA A 133 -17.95 -13.98 -5.06
N PHE A 134 -17.32 -12.82 -4.85
CA PHE A 134 -16.32 -12.27 -5.76
C PHE A 134 -15.12 -13.22 -5.97
N VAL A 135 -14.66 -13.89 -4.91
CA VAL A 135 -13.57 -14.86 -5.00
C VAL A 135 -13.97 -16.06 -5.85
N GLU A 136 -15.14 -16.65 -5.61
CA GLU A 136 -15.64 -17.80 -6.36
C GLU A 136 -15.85 -17.47 -7.85
N GLU A 137 -16.40 -16.30 -8.16
CA GLU A 137 -16.61 -15.84 -9.54
C GLU A 137 -15.29 -15.63 -10.30
N ARG A 138 -14.31 -14.97 -9.66
CA ARG A 138 -13.10 -14.49 -10.34
C ARG A 138 -11.93 -15.47 -10.31
N PHE A 139 -11.95 -16.42 -9.39
CA PHE A 139 -10.84 -17.35 -9.19
C PHE A 139 -11.33 -18.79 -9.06
N PRO A 140 -12.15 -19.32 -9.99
CA PRO A 140 -12.74 -20.65 -9.85
C PRO A 140 -11.67 -21.68 -9.47
N ALA A 141 -11.84 -22.31 -8.31
CA ALA A 141 -10.93 -23.34 -7.86
C ALA A 141 -10.91 -24.43 -8.94
N ARG A 142 -9.71 -24.86 -9.38
CA ARG A 142 -9.60 -26.08 -10.19
C ARG A 142 -10.16 -27.21 -9.33
N ARG A 143 -11.42 -27.58 -9.57
CA ARG A 143 -11.97 -28.84 -9.10
C ARG A 143 -11.16 -29.91 -9.83
N GLU A 144 -10.25 -30.56 -9.12
CA GLU A 144 -9.78 -31.86 -9.56
C GLU A 144 -11.02 -32.76 -9.46
N ASP A 145 -11.63 -33.05 -10.62
CA ASP A 145 -12.67 -34.08 -10.72
C ASP A 145 -12.07 -35.42 -10.21
N PRO A 146 -12.84 -36.20 -9.45
CA PRO A 146 -12.39 -37.47 -8.87
C PRO A 146 -11.98 -38.52 -9.92
#